data_AF-A0A319EI48-F1
#
_entry.id   AF-A0A319EI48-F1
#
_cell.length_a   1.000
_cell.length_b   1.000
_cell.length_c   1.000
_cell.angle_alpha   90.00
_cell.angle_beta   90.00
_cell.angle_gamma   90.00
#
_symmetry.space_group_name_H-M   'P 1'
#
loop_
_entity.id
_entity.type
_entity.pdbx_description
1 polymer ?
#
loop_
_entity_poly.entity_id
_entity_poly.type
_entity_poly.pdbx_seq_one_letter_code
_entity_poly.pdbx_strand_id
1 'polypeptide(L)'
;MADSSWKRVWGRKLCAKVAQLLDQRFVPHVLWGAYMLSAFGVPTDVRKLTIQYTACTDEIWVEEYRNVCFVIPDDKVETAYEVLLKAEFPPCHDNEAECKNFPWQKNNMIPARHFHLSDDSKDPSKSLSLNLYRQSDLLWWMPPIRSAWPKKENEDFMLTADRRLPSDEKPGDASTVDQFGRGRYDGRLYPIKILTPAKLIEALILIGCRYHGTHGHCEGRWRYWLMGMKAYVDMPESMEIGPFREEFQPIWENVVSSTAETMRSMVQELRMQLQDRGELPPALTDRDCSCPDRKA
;
A
#
# COMPACT_ATOMS: atom_id res chain seq x y z
N MET A 1 3.60 16.94 -25.57
CA MET A 1 4.23 15.63 -25.89
C MET A 1 3.88 14.67 -24.79
N ALA A 2 3.49 13.44 -25.11
CA ALA A 2 3.19 12.41 -24.12
C ALA A 2 4.48 12.00 -23.40
N ASP A 3 4.43 11.88 -22.07
CA ASP A 3 5.58 11.52 -21.24
C ASP A 3 5.63 10.00 -21.04
N SER A 4 6.27 9.33 -21.99
CA SER A 4 6.45 7.88 -21.97
C SER A 4 7.72 7.43 -21.22
N SER A 5 8.35 8.33 -20.46
CA SER A 5 9.59 8.05 -19.74
C SER A 5 9.41 6.99 -18.64
N TRP A 6 8.16 6.65 -18.29
CA TRP A 6 7.84 5.62 -17.32
C TRP A 6 8.15 4.20 -17.84
N LYS A 7 8.14 3.97 -19.17
CA LYS A 7 8.28 2.65 -19.83
C LYS A 7 9.62 1.94 -19.59
N ARG A 8 10.54 2.52 -18.82
CA ARG A 8 11.85 1.93 -18.45
C ARG A 8 12.20 2.13 -16.98
N VAL A 9 11.24 2.56 -16.15
CA VAL A 9 11.45 2.74 -14.71
C VAL A 9 10.49 1.85 -13.93
N TRP A 10 11.01 1.31 -12.84
CA TRP A 10 10.32 0.31 -12.02
C TRP A 10 10.50 0.61 -10.54
N GLY A 11 9.68 -0.05 -9.73
CA GLY A 11 9.68 0.06 -8.29
C GLY A 11 9.64 1.49 -7.75
N ARG A 12 10.56 1.85 -6.85
CA ARG A 12 10.61 3.18 -6.24
C ARG A 12 10.71 4.32 -7.26
N LYS A 13 11.43 4.09 -8.37
CA LYS A 13 11.54 5.07 -9.48
C LYS A 13 10.21 5.26 -10.19
N LEU A 14 9.45 4.18 -10.40
CA LEU A 14 8.11 4.25 -10.97
C LEU A 14 7.13 4.96 -10.02
N CYS A 15 7.18 4.64 -8.72
CA CYS A 15 6.39 5.35 -7.70
C CYS A 15 6.65 6.86 -7.77
N ALA A 16 7.94 7.26 -7.80
CA ALA A 16 8.34 8.66 -7.88
C ALA A 16 7.86 9.32 -9.19
N LYS A 17 7.92 8.59 -10.31
CA LYS A 17 7.42 9.08 -11.60
C LYS A 17 5.92 9.31 -11.60
N VAL A 18 5.13 8.37 -11.06
CA VAL A 18 3.67 8.50 -10.93
C VAL A 18 3.33 9.69 -10.03
N ALA A 19 3.97 9.80 -8.86
CA ALA A 19 3.78 10.93 -7.95
C ALA A 19 4.05 12.28 -8.63
N GLN A 20 5.16 12.38 -9.37
CA GLN A 20 5.51 13.58 -10.14
C GLN A 20 4.43 13.94 -11.16
N LEU A 21 3.91 12.98 -11.92
CA LEU A 21 2.86 13.22 -12.93
C LEU A 21 1.56 13.73 -12.29
N LEU A 22 1.17 13.16 -11.14
CA LEU A 22 -0.02 13.57 -10.40
C LEU A 22 0.14 14.97 -9.82
N ASP A 23 1.28 15.29 -9.20
CA ASP A 23 1.54 16.62 -8.62
C ASP A 23 1.64 17.72 -9.70
N GLN A 24 2.20 17.43 -10.88
CA GLN A 24 2.20 18.35 -12.03
C GLN A 24 0.79 18.73 -12.53
N ARG A 25 -0.24 18.01 -12.07
CA ARG A 25 -1.65 18.26 -12.38
C ARG A 25 -2.48 18.51 -11.12
N PHE A 26 -1.80 18.81 -10.01
CA PHE A 26 -2.41 19.11 -8.71
C PHE A 26 -3.32 18.02 -8.17
N VAL A 27 -3.12 16.76 -8.58
CA VAL A 27 -3.90 15.62 -8.11
C VAL A 27 -3.34 15.16 -6.75
N PRO A 28 -4.08 15.33 -5.64
CA PRO A 28 -3.62 14.86 -4.35
C PRO A 28 -3.53 13.34 -4.33
N HIS A 29 -2.45 12.82 -3.77
CA HIS A 29 -2.22 11.38 -3.65
C HIS A 29 -1.38 11.04 -2.42
N VAL A 30 -1.44 9.79 -2.00
CA VAL A 30 -0.59 9.18 -0.96
C VAL A 30 -0.16 7.80 -1.47
N LEU A 31 1.12 7.46 -1.35
CA LEU A 31 1.63 6.14 -1.68
C LEU A 31 1.10 5.11 -0.67
N TRP A 32 0.70 3.95 -1.17
CA TRP A 32 0.16 2.84 -0.38
C TRP A 32 0.84 1.52 -0.75
N GLY A 33 0.69 0.51 0.11
CA GLY A 33 1.16 -0.84 -0.14
C GLY A 33 2.64 -1.07 0.11
N ALA A 34 3.21 -2.06 -0.58
CA ALA A 34 4.56 -2.56 -0.29
C ALA A 34 5.66 -1.51 -0.47
N TYR A 35 5.54 -0.62 -1.46
CA TYR A 35 6.51 0.46 -1.63
C TYR A 35 6.48 1.49 -0.49
N MET A 36 5.33 1.71 0.14
CA MET A 36 5.23 2.50 1.37
C MET A 36 5.84 1.73 2.56
N LEU A 37 5.57 0.43 2.72
CA LEU A 37 6.17 -0.39 3.78
C LEU A 37 7.69 -0.46 3.69
N SER A 38 8.21 -0.65 2.48
CA SER A 38 9.65 -0.62 2.17
C SER A 38 10.26 0.74 2.57
N ALA A 39 9.52 1.85 2.44
CA ALA A 39 9.98 3.17 2.91
C ALA A 39 10.17 3.23 4.43
N PHE A 40 9.35 2.50 5.19
CA PHE A 40 9.49 2.36 6.64
C PHE A 40 10.59 1.38 7.08
N GLY A 41 11.24 0.68 6.14
CA GLY A 41 12.22 -0.35 6.46
C GLY A 41 11.62 -1.72 6.78
N VAL A 42 10.30 -1.86 6.69
CA VAL A 42 9.63 -3.16 6.87
C VAL A 42 10.07 -4.10 5.75
N PRO A 43 10.50 -5.33 6.08
CA PRO A 43 10.86 -6.31 5.07
C PRO A 43 9.68 -6.58 4.15
N THR A 44 9.88 -6.29 2.88
CA THR A 44 9.02 -6.74 1.80
C THR A 44 9.86 -7.72 1.01
N ASP A 45 9.33 -8.91 0.73
CA ASP A 45 10.04 -9.90 -0.08
C ASP A 45 10.55 -9.20 -1.36
N VAL A 46 11.84 -9.28 -1.70
CA VAL A 46 12.40 -8.70 -2.94
C VAL A 46 12.65 -9.84 -3.91
N ARG A 47 12.14 -9.75 -5.14
CA ARG A 47 12.42 -10.77 -6.17
C ARG A 47 13.10 -10.17 -7.39
N LYS A 48 14.04 -10.94 -7.96
CA LYS A 48 14.58 -10.70 -9.30
C LYS A 48 13.51 -11.03 -10.33
N LEU A 49 13.19 -10.08 -11.21
CA LEU A 49 12.31 -10.29 -12.35
C LEU A 49 13.07 -10.08 -13.66
N THR A 50 12.78 -10.94 -14.62
CA THR A 50 13.17 -10.76 -16.02
C THR A 50 11.95 -10.24 -16.76
N ILE A 51 11.96 -8.97 -17.15
CA ILE A 51 10.87 -8.39 -17.95
C ILE A 51 11.27 -8.48 -19.42
N GLN A 52 10.41 -9.15 -20.20
CA GLN A 52 10.53 -9.19 -21.65
C GLN A 52 9.70 -8.07 -22.26
N TYR A 53 10.36 -7.17 -22.96
CA TYR A 53 9.76 -6.28 -23.94
C TYR A 53 9.82 -6.93 -25.32
N THR A 54 8.99 -6.44 -26.24
CA THR A 54 9.03 -6.82 -27.67
C THR A 54 10.39 -6.59 -28.34
N ALA A 55 11.31 -5.81 -27.74
CA ALA A 55 12.63 -5.50 -28.29
C ALA A 55 13.83 -5.71 -27.32
N CYS A 56 13.62 -6.02 -26.04
CA CYS A 56 14.72 -6.25 -25.09
C CYS A 56 14.27 -7.06 -23.87
N THR A 57 15.25 -7.68 -23.19
CA THR A 57 15.04 -8.38 -21.93
C THR A 57 15.85 -7.66 -20.86
N ASP A 58 15.19 -7.09 -19.86
CA ASP A 58 15.85 -6.44 -18.72
C ASP A 58 15.65 -7.27 -17.46
N GLU A 59 16.72 -7.43 -16.67
CA GLU A 59 16.65 -7.99 -15.32
C GLU A 59 16.53 -6.85 -14.30
N ILE A 60 15.47 -6.86 -13.50
CA ILE A 60 15.23 -5.84 -12.48
C ILE A 60 14.93 -6.49 -11.12
N TRP A 61 15.32 -5.82 -10.05
CA TRP A 61 14.92 -6.19 -8.70
C TRP A 61 13.71 -5.37 -8.29
N VAL A 62 12.60 -6.02 -7.95
CA VAL A 62 11.38 -5.36 -7.47
C VAL A 62 10.90 -5.99 -6.18
N GLU A 63 10.14 -5.24 -5.41
CA GLU A 63 9.39 -5.80 -4.28
C GLU A 63 8.41 -6.87 -4.84
N GLU A 64 8.38 -8.04 -4.22
CA GLU A 64 7.59 -9.23 -4.57
C GLU A 64 6.10 -8.90 -4.73
N TYR A 65 5.63 -7.97 -3.91
CA TYR A 65 4.34 -7.30 -4.05
C TYR A 65 4.47 -6.19 -5.07
N ARG A 66 4.50 -6.63 -6.33
CA ARG A 66 4.81 -5.89 -7.55
C ARG A 66 4.04 -4.58 -7.70
N ASN A 67 2.83 -4.49 -7.14
CA ASN A 67 1.89 -3.41 -7.44
C ASN A 67 2.32 -2.04 -6.87
N VAL A 68 2.25 -1.03 -7.73
CA VAL A 68 2.33 0.37 -7.32
C VAL A 68 0.93 0.80 -6.92
N CYS A 69 0.75 1.31 -5.71
CA CYS A 69 -0.58 1.63 -5.18
C CYS A 69 -0.61 3.08 -4.66
N PHE A 70 -1.67 3.81 -4.99
CA PHE A 70 -1.92 5.14 -4.46
C PHE A 70 -3.33 5.25 -3.91
N VAL A 71 -3.49 6.01 -2.83
CA VAL A 71 -4.78 6.50 -2.34
C VAL A 71 -5.00 7.90 -2.89
N ILE A 72 -6.16 8.12 -3.51
CA ILE A 72 -6.56 9.37 -4.16
C ILE A 72 -7.88 9.85 -3.55
N PRO A 73 -8.09 11.16 -3.29
CA PRO A 73 -9.40 11.67 -2.95
C PRO A 73 -10.46 11.23 -3.95
N ASP A 74 -11.62 10.84 -3.45
CA ASP A 74 -12.70 10.23 -4.22
C ASP A 74 -13.08 11.04 -5.47
N ASP A 75 -13.16 12.36 -5.34
CA ASP A 75 -13.52 13.30 -6.40
C ASP A 75 -12.39 13.55 -7.42
N LYS A 76 -11.19 13.00 -7.18
CA LYS A 76 -10.00 13.14 -8.02
C LYS A 76 -9.55 11.84 -8.68
N VAL A 77 -10.18 10.70 -8.40
CA VAL A 77 -9.79 9.40 -8.97
C VAL A 77 -9.81 9.42 -10.50
N GLU A 78 -10.87 9.92 -11.12
CA GLU A 78 -10.94 9.99 -12.59
C GLU A 78 -9.93 10.98 -13.16
N THR A 79 -9.67 12.09 -12.48
CA THR A 79 -8.62 13.02 -12.89
C THR A 79 -7.25 12.36 -12.83
N ALA A 80 -6.94 11.60 -11.77
CA ALA A 80 -5.70 10.84 -11.64
C ALA A 80 -5.56 9.82 -12.79
N TYR A 81 -6.65 9.11 -13.08
CA TYR A 81 -6.72 8.14 -14.17
C TYR A 81 -6.43 8.79 -15.54
N GLU A 82 -7.08 9.91 -15.85
CA GLU A 82 -6.83 10.65 -17.09
C GLU A 82 -5.39 11.17 -17.22
N VAL A 83 -4.78 11.60 -16.11
CA VAL A 83 -3.39 12.06 -16.10
C VAL A 83 -2.45 10.93 -16.52
N LEU A 84 -2.70 9.72 -15.99
CA LEU A 84 -1.89 8.55 -16.30
C LEU A 84 -2.16 8.00 -17.71
N LEU A 85 -3.41 8.06 -18.19
CA LEU A 85 -3.73 7.77 -19.60
C LEU A 85 -2.99 8.70 -20.56
N LYS A 86 -2.95 10.01 -20.26
CA LYS A 86 -2.19 11.01 -21.06
C LYS A 86 -0.68 10.78 -21.02
N ALA A 87 -0.19 10.10 -19.98
CA ALA A 87 1.19 9.62 -19.88
C ALA A 87 1.39 8.22 -20.50
N GLU A 88 0.42 7.72 -21.27
CA GLU A 88 0.46 6.43 -21.99
C GLU A 88 0.55 5.21 -21.07
N PHE A 89 0.11 5.30 -19.81
CA PHE A 89 -0.04 4.10 -18.98
C PHE A 89 -1.12 3.19 -19.59
N PRO A 90 -0.83 1.88 -19.75
CA PRO A 90 -1.75 0.92 -20.38
C PRO A 90 -2.98 0.69 -19.49
N PRO A 91 -4.19 1.13 -19.91
CA PRO A 91 -5.37 1.00 -19.08
C PRO A 91 -5.80 -0.46 -18.91
N CYS A 92 -6.54 -0.73 -17.83
CA CYS A 92 -7.42 -1.88 -17.83
C CYS A 92 -8.55 -1.66 -18.86
N HIS A 93 -8.81 -2.68 -19.68
CA HIS A 93 -9.93 -2.67 -20.64
C HIS A 93 -11.17 -3.42 -20.11
N ASP A 94 -11.04 -4.12 -18.99
CA ASP A 94 -12.14 -4.81 -18.34
C ASP A 94 -12.85 -3.89 -17.34
N ASN A 95 -14.00 -4.33 -16.84
CA ASN A 95 -14.57 -3.77 -15.62
C ASN A 95 -13.62 -4.07 -14.45
N GLU A 96 -13.31 -3.06 -13.64
CA GLU A 96 -12.42 -3.13 -12.47
C GLU A 96 -12.72 -4.32 -11.56
N ALA A 97 -14.01 -4.58 -11.30
CA ALA A 97 -14.47 -5.68 -10.44
C ALA A 97 -14.44 -7.06 -11.13
N GLU A 98 -14.29 -7.11 -12.44
CA GLU A 98 -14.35 -8.32 -13.26
C GLU A 98 -13.04 -8.61 -13.99
N CYS A 99 -12.02 -7.75 -13.81
CA CYS A 99 -10.75 -7.89 -14.50
C CYS A 99 -10.06 -9.19 -14.11
N LYS A 100 -9.88 -10.07 -15.10
CA LYS A 100 -9.26 -11.40 -14.90
C LYS A 100 -7.75 -11.31 -14.72
N ASN A 101 -7.16 -10.22 -15.23
CA ASN A 101 -5.73 -9.95 -15.15
C ASN A 101 -5.34 -9.27 -13.82
N PHE A 102 -6.32 -8.88 -13.01
CA PHE A 102 -6.11 -8.42 -11.65
C PHE A 102 -6.53 -9.52 -10.66
N PRO A 103 -5.62 -10.12 -9.88
CA PRO A 103 -5.92 -11.23 -8.99
C PRO A 103 -6.61 -10.75 -7.70
N TRP A 104 -7.79 -10.12 -7.81
CA TRP A 104 -8.59 -9.69 -6.66
C TRP A 104 -8.98 -10.89 -5.77
N GLN A 105 -9.30 -12.02 -6.41
CA GLN A 105 -9.67 -13.30 -5.77
C GLN A 105 -8.57 -13.91 -4.88
N LYS A 106 -7.34 -13.38 -4.93
CA LYS A 106 -6.17 -13.90 -4.20
C LYS A 106 -5.52 -12.86 -3.30
N ASN A 107 -6.32 -12.01 -2.64
CA ASN A 107 -5.94 -11.14 -1.50
C ASN A 107 -5.73 -9.65 -1.81
N ASN A 108 -6.37 -9.08 -2.84
CA ASN A 108 -6.30 -7.63 -3.08
C ASN A 108 -7.67 -6.98 -2.93
N MET A 109 -7.71 -5.80 -2.31
CA MET A 109 -8.83 -4.89 -2.49
C MET A 109 -8.94 -4.50 -3.96
N ILE A 110 -10.17 -4.36 -4.45
CA ILE A 110 -10.43 -3.88 -5.80
C ILE A 110 -10.12 -2.37 -5.82
N PRO A 111 -9.20 -1.91 -6.68
CA PRO A 111 -8.97 -0.48 -6.83
C PRO A 111 -10.13 0.18 -7.56
N ALA A 112 -10.27 1.49 -7.42
CA ALA A 112 -11.23 2.27 -8.20
C ALA A 112 -10.85 2.35 -9.68
N ARG A 113 -9.53 2.36 -9.96
CA ARG A 113 -8.93 2.25 -11.29
C ARG A 113 -7.62 1.49 -11.23
N HIS A 114 -7.30 0.71 -12.26
CA HIS A 114 -5.95 0.17 -12.41
C HIS A 114 -5.41 0.15 -13.85
N PHE A 115 -4.10 -0.05 -13.95
CA PHE A 115 -3.33 -0.14 -15.20
C PHE A 115 -2.49 -1.43 -15.20
N HIS A 116 -2.30 -2.05 -16.37
CA HIS A 116 -1.51 -3.27 -16.54
C HIS A 116 -0.10 -2.94 -17.06
N LEU A 117 0.85 -2.72 -16.16
CA LEU A 117 2.21 -2.30 -16.50
C LEU A 117 3.04 -3.40 -17.15
N SER A 118 2.66 -4.67 -16.98
CA SER A 118 3.23 -5.80 -17.69
C SER A 118 2.16 -6.88 -17.90
N ASP A 119 2.08 -7.43 -19.10
CA ASP A 119 1.24 -8.59 -19.39
C ASP A 119 2.07 -9.87 -19.19
N ASP A 120 1.92 -10.54 -18.05
CA ASP A 120 2.34 -11.94 -17.93
C ASP A 120 1.12 -12.83 -18.22
N SER A 121 0.91 -13.11 -19.52
CA SER A 121 -0.22 -13.90 -20.02
C SER A 121 -0.24 -15.33 -19.49
N LYS A 122 0.86 -15.82 -18.92
CA LYS A 122 0.96 -17.18 -18.35
C LYS A 122 0.54 -17.23 -16.88
N ASP A 123 0.60 -16.10 -16.17
CA ASP A 123 0.22 -16.03 -14.77
C ASP A 123 -0.27 -14.60 -14.41
N PRO A 124 -1.59 -14.35 -14.46
CA PRO A 124 -2.19 -13.10 -14.03
C PRO A 124 -1.77 -12.63 -12.63
N SER A 125 -1.45 -13.57 -11.72
CA SER A 125 -0.98 -13.21 -10.37
C SER A 125 0.40 -12.58 -10.34
N LYS A 126 1.13 -12.63 -11.45
CA LYS A 126 2.45 -12.06 -11.65
C LYS A 126 2.45 -10.76 -12.44
N SER A 127 1.29 -10.35 -12.97
CA SER A 127 1.14 -9.11 -13.74
C SER A 127 1.34 -7.90 -12.83
N LEU A 128 2.19 -6.98 -13.28
CA LEU A 128 2.47 -5.74 -12.58
C LEU A 128 1.33 -4.76 -12.82
N SER A 129 0.76 -4.21 -11.74
CA SER A 129 -0.30 -3.21 -11.84
C SER A 129 0.03 -1.90 -11.13
N LEU A 130 -0.56 -0.82 -11.63
CA LEU A 130 -0.69 0.45 -10.92
C LEU A 130 -2.14 0.60 -10.49
N ASN A 131 -2.38 0.75 -9.20
CA ASN A 131 -3.70 0.72 -8.58
C ASN A 131 -4.01 2.06 -7.89
N LEU A 132 -5.20 2.60 -8.18
CA LEU A 132 -5.72 3.82 -7.57
C LEU A 132 -6.90 3.46 -6.68
N TYR A 133 -6.77 3.66 -5.37
CA TYR A 133 -7.82 3.44 -4.38
C TYR A 133 -8.49 4.76 -3.99
N ARG A 134 -9.79 4.72 -3.66
CA ARG A 134 -10.45 5.90 -3.08
C ARG A 134 -9.97 6.12 -1.66
N GLN A 135 -9.96 7.37 -1.23
CA GLN A 135 -9.65 7.71 0.16
C GLN A 135 -10.72 7.12 1.09
N SER A 136 -12.00 7.15 0.73
CA SER A 136 -13.08 6.54 1.52
C SER A 136 -13.00 5.02 1.66
N ASP A 137 -12.28 4.34 0.77
CA ASP A 137 -12.11 2.88 0.83
C ASP A 137 -11.11 2.48 1.92
N LEU A 138 -10.00 3.23 2.05
CA LEU A 138 -8.86 2.88 2.91
C LEU A 138 -8.67 3.79 4.13
N LEU A 139 -8.96 5.08 3.98
CA LEU A 139 -8.57 6.16 4.90
C LEU A 139 -9.76 7.09 5.21
N TRP A 140 -10.96 6.52 5.40
CA TRP A 140 -12.22 7.28 5.58
C TRP A 140 -12.21 8.22 6.80
N TRP A 141 -11.40 7.92 7.81
CA TRP A 141 -11.28 8.66 9.05
C TRP A 141 -10.18 9.74 9.01
N MET A 142 -9.33 9.72 7.96
CA MET A 142 -8.24 10.68 7.80
C MET A 142 -8.76 12.00 7.21
N PRO A 143 -8.09 13.13 7.48
CA PRO A 143 -8.40 14.38 6.81
C PRO A 143 -8.21 14.26 5.28
N PRO A 144 -8.90 15.09 4.47
CA PRO A 144 -8.76 15.06 3.01
C PRO A 144 -7.31 15.19 2.57
N ILE A 145 -6.84 14.32 1.68
CA ILE A 145 -5.48 14.40 1.12
C ILE A 145 -5.36 15.69 0.31
N ARG A 146 -4.37 16.53 0.64
CA ARG A 146 -4.10 17.81 -0.04
C ARG A 146 -2.93 17.68 -1.01
N SER A 147 -2.91 18.48 -2.07
CA SER A 147 -1.79 18.49 -3.04
C SER A 147 -0.51 19.12 -2.46
N ALA A 148 -0.66 20.01 -1.48
CA ALA A 148 0.49 20.62 -0.81
C ALA A 148 1.33 19.56 -0.08
N TRP A 149 2.65 19.76 -0.08
CA TRP A 149 3.56 18.92 0.68
C TRP A 149 3.31 19.05 2.19
N PRO A 150 3.42 17.95 2.96
CA PRO A 150 3.29 18.02 4.40
C PRO A 150 4.42 18.86 4.99
N LYS A 151 4.10 19.64 6.02
CA LYS A 151 5.11 20.27 6.87
C LYS A 151 5.88 19.16 7.60
N LYS A 152 7.11 19.45 8.02
CA LYS A 152 7.98 18.48 8.71
C LYS A 152 7.32 17.91 9.99
N GLU A 153 6.53 18.72 10.68
CA GLU A 153 5.83 18.40 11.92
C GLU A 153 4.39 17.89 11.67
N ASN A 154 4.02 17.60 10.42
CA ASN A 154 2.69 17.08 10.14
C ASN A 154 2.52 15.67 10.76
N GLU A 155 1.43 15.50 11.50
CA GLU A 155 1.12 14.27 12.24
C GLU A 155 0.52 13.18 11.34
N ASP A 156 -0.09 13.58 10.23
CA ASP A 156 -0.86 12.68 9.36
C ASP A 156 -0.03 12.05 8.24
N PHE A 157 0.81 12.88 7.64
CA PHE A 157 1.58 12.58 6.43
C PHE A 157 3.03 13.02 6.57
N MET A 158 3.90 12.27 5.90
CA MET A 158 5.31 12.60 5.74
C MET A 158 5.76 12.30 4.30
N LEU A 159 7.00 12.62 3.97
CA LEU A 159 7.57 12.32 2.65
C LEU A 159 8.42 11.04 2.70
N THR A 160 8.48 10.30 1.60
CA THR A 160 9.36 9.12 1.46
C THR A 160 10.84 9.43 1.60
N ALA A 161 11.25 10.70 1.49
CA ALA A 161 12.62 11.17 1.70
C ALA A 161 12.86 11.79 3.10
N ASP A 162 11.88 11.70 4.00
CA ASP A 162 11.97 12.25 5.35
C ASP A 162 13.07 11.53 6.16
N ARG A 163 13.84 12.31 6.94
CA ARG A 163 14.98 11.79 7.72
C ARG A 163 14.58 10.98 8.94
N ARG A 164 13.30 11.05 9.36
CA ARG A 164 12.74 10.17 10.39
C ARG A 164 12.64 8.72 9.92
N LEU A 165 12.63 8.49 8.61
CA LEU A 165 12.69 7.14 8.04
C LEU A 165 14.12 6.59 8.12
N PRO A 166 14.26 5.25 8.27
CA PRO A 166 15.56 4.61 8.30
C PRO A 166 16.36 4.90 7.04
N SER A 167 17.68 5.04 7.17
CA SER A 167 18.56 5.24 6.02
C SER A 167 18.53 4.03 5.08
N ASP A 168 18.66 4.28 3.77
CA ASP A 168 19.02 3.26 2.77
C ASP A 168 20.48 2.75 2.98
N GLU A 169 21.25 3.43 3.84
CA GLU A 169 22.64 3.11 4.19
C GLU A 169 22.74 2.15 5.39
N LYS A 170 22.06 1.00 5.39
CA LYS A 170 22.60 -0.15 6.13
C LYS A 170 23.48 -0.98 5.18
N PRO A 171 24.78 -0.67 5.04
CA PRO A 171 25.72 -1.54 4.35
C PRO A 171 26.01 -2.71 5.27
N GLY A 172 25.51 -3.89 4.93
CA GLY A 172 25.74 -5.08 5.74
C GLY A 172 25.51 -6.33 4.93
N ASP A 173 26.31 -6.50 3.88
CA ASP A 173 26.38 -7.73 3.08
C ASP A 173 25.12 -8.00 2.24
N ALA A 174 25.30 -8.37 0.97
CA ALA A 174 24.19 -8.65 0.04
C ALA A 174 23.28 -9.81 0.52
N SER A 175 23.67 -10.49 1.61
CA SER A 175 22.97 -11.54 2.34
C SER A 175 21.91 -11.03 3.35
N THR A 176 21.84 -9.72 3.66
CA THR A 176 20.84 -9.15 4.58
C THR A 176 19.73 -8.35 3.90
N VAL A 177 19.82 -8.16 2.58
CA VAL A 177 18.73 -7.54 1.77
C VAL A 177 17.43 -8.34 1.90
N ASP A 178 17.52 -9.63 2.20
CA ASP A 178 16.37 -10.50 2.46
C ASP A 178 15.74 -10.29 3.87
N GLN A 179 16.38 -9.49 4.74
CA GLN A 179 15.93 -9.28 6.13
C GLN A 179 15.34 -7.89 6.40
N PHE A 180 15.48 -6.91 5.49
CA PHE A 180 15.06 -5.52 5.72
C PHE A 180 14.47 -4.86 4.47
N GLY A 181 13.46 -4.00 4.65
CA GLY A 181 13.03 -3.07 3.61
C GLY A 181 14.10 -1.99 3.38
N ARG A 182 14.13 -1.36 2.20
CA ARG A 182 15.24 -0.45 1.83
C ARG A 182 15.18 0.96 2.45
N GLY A 183 14.32 1.16 3.46
CA GLY A 183 14.16 2.43 4.16
C GLY A 183 13.83 3.63 3.26
N ARG A 184 14.22 4.84 3.68
CA ARG A 184 13.94 6.10 3.00
C ARG A 184 14.32 6.07 1.53
N TYR A 185 13.54 6.76 0.70
CA TYR A 185 13.84 6.89 -0.72
C TYR A 185 15.07 7.77 -0.92
N ASP A 186 15.87 7.44 -1.94
CA ASP A 186 16.97 8.26 -2.40
C ASP A 186 16.48 9.70 -2.67
N GLY A 187 17.17 10.69 -2.10
CA GLY A 187 16.80 12.11 -2.22
C GLY A 187 16.84 12.67 -3.64
N ARG A 188 17.39 11.93 -4.62
CA ARG A 188 17.34 12.24 -6.05
C ARG A 188 16.00 11.86 -6.70
N LEU A 189 15.21 10.99 -6.05
CA LEU A 189 13.87 10.64 -6.53
C LEU A 189 12.87 11.73 -6.15
N TYR A 190 11.79 11.83 -6.93
CA TYR A 190 10.68 12.71 -6.59
C TYR A 190 10.07 12.27 -5.25
N PRO A 191 9.94 13.19 -4.26
CA PRO A 191 9.40 12.84 -2.95
C PRO A 191 7.91 12.53 -3.06
N ILE A 192 7.44 11.54 -2.29
CA ILE A 192 6.06 11.08 -2.34
C ILE A 192 5.45 11.18 -0.94
N LYS A 193 4.21 11.62 -0.84
CA LYS A 193 3.46 11.59 0.43
C LYS A 193 3.17 10.14 0.84
N ILE A 194 3.46 9.82 2.09
CA ILE A 194 3.06 8.58 2.79
C ILE A 194 2.40 8.97 4.12
N LEU A 195 1.68 8.04 4.74
CA LEU A 195 1.23 8.20 6.13
C LEU A 195 2.45 8.33 7.06
N THR A 196 2.28 8.91 8.24
CA THR A 196 3.23 8.69 9.33
C THR A 196 3.11 7.24 9.85
N PRO A 197 4.12 6.69 10.55
CA PRO A 197 4.05 5.33 11.08
C PRO A 197 2.84 5.11 11.99
N ALA A 198 2.56 6.07 12.88
CA ALA A 198 1.37 6.08 13.73
C ALA A 198 0.09 5.91 12.90
N LYS A 199 -0.12 6.75 11.88
CA LYS A 199 -1.32 6.69 11.04
C LYS A 199 -1.40 5.44 10.17
N LEU A 200 -0.27 4.86 9.77
CA LEU A 200 -0.28 3.56 9.10
C LEU A 200 -0.78 2.46 10.05
N ILE A 201 -0.33 2.43 11.30
CA ILE A 201 -0.79 1.46 12.30
C ILE A 201 -2.30 1.62 12.54
N GLU A 202 -2.77 2.85 12.74
CA GLU A 202 -4.20 3.16 12.88
C GLU A 202 -4.99 2.67 11.66
N ALA A 203 -4.50 2.94 10.44
CA ALA A 203 -5.14 2.52 9.21
C ALA A 203 -5.23 0.99 9.10
N LEU A 204 -4.16 0.25 9.38
CA LEU A 204 -4.15 -1.22 9.29
C LEU A 204 -5.11 -1.86 10.29
N ILE A 205 -5.20 -1.32 11.51
CA ILE A 205 -6.13 -1.79 12.54
C ILE A 205 -7.57 -1.47 12.15
N LEU A 206 -7.85 -0.25 11.70
CA LEU A 206 -9.19 0.16 11.29
C LEU A 206 -9.70 -0.60 10.06
N ILE A 207 -8.85 -0.82 9.06
CA ILE A 207 -9.19 -1.65 7.90
C ILE A 207 -9.41 -3.10 8.36
N GLY A 208 -8.57 -3.63 9.25
CA GLY A 208 -8.77 -4.93 9.89
C GLY A 208 -10.15 -5.03 10.54
N CYS A 209 -10.53 -4.03 11.33
CA CYS A 209 -11.85 -3.95 11.94
C CYS A 209 -12.96 -3.88 10.90
N ARG A 210 -12.84 -3.03 9.86
CA ARG A 210 -13.86 -2.82 8.82
C ARG A 210 -14.20 -4.10 8.07
N TYR A 211 -13.19 -4.91 7.75
CA TYR A 211 -13.34 -6.13 6.94
C TYR A 211 -13.37 -7.42 7.79
N HIS A 212 -13.27 -7.34 9.11
CA HIS A 212 -13.35 -8.50 9.99
C HIS A 212 -14.67 -9.26 9.81
N GLY A 213 -14.58 -10.59 9.71
CA GLY A 213 -15.75 -11.48 9.54
C GLY A 213 -16.46 -11.36 8.18
N THR A 214 -16.05 -10.42 7.33
CA THR A 214 -16.46 -10.42 5.92
C THR A 214 -15.56 -11.39 5.16
N HIS A 215 -16.02 -11.97 4.06
CA HIS A 215 -15.18 -12.71 3.12
C HIS A 215 -14.12 -11.80 2.43
N GLY A 216 -13.55 -10.84 3.15
CA GLY A 216 -12.45 -10.01 2.74
C GLY A 216 -11.18 -10.81 2.91
N HIS A 217 -10.68 -11.37 1.81
CA HIS A 217 -9.37 -11.98 1.60
C HIS A 217 -8.20 -10.99 1.88
N CYS A 218 -8.46 -9.93 2.64
CA CYS A 218 -7.55 -8.86 3.02
C CYS A 218 -7.26 -8.84 4.55
N GLU A 219 -8.07 -9.45 5.43
CA GLU A 219 -7.82 -9.42 6.90
C GLU A 219 -6.42 -9.96 7.24
N GLY A 220 -6.04 -11.09 6.64
CA GLY A 220 -4.72 -11.70 6.85
C GLY A 220 -3.57 -10.81 6.37
N ARG A 221 -3.78 -10.02 5.31
CA ARG A 221 -2.75 -9.16 4.74
C ARG A 221 -2.52 -7.90 5.59
N TRP A 222 -3.58 -7.24 6.05
CA TRP A 222 -3.43 -6.08 6.93
C TRP A 222 -2.75 -6.45 8.24
N ARG A 223 -3.12 -7.61 8.80
CA ARG A 223 -2.43 -8.17 9.95
C ARG A 223 -0.96 -8.47 9.64
N TYR A 224 -0.66 -9.08 8.50
CA TYR A 224 0.72 -9.37 8.12
C TYR A 224 1.58 -8.10 8.02
N TRP A 225 1.03 -7.03 7.42
CA TRP A 225 1.71 -5.73 7.37
C TRP A 225 1.88 -5.11 8.76
N LEU A 226 0.88 -5.24 9.63
CA LEU A 226 0.96 -4.77 11.02
C LEU A 226 2.00 -5.55 11.83
N MET A 227 2.09 -6.88 11.63
CA MET A 227 3.14 -7.72 12.21
C MET A 227 4.52 -7.32 11.70
N GLY A 228 4.67 -7.06 10.40
CA GLY A 228 5.94 -6.59 9.81
C GLY A 228 6.37 -5.24 10.39
N MET A 229 5.43 -4.30 10.55
CA MET A 229 5.67 -3.04 11.23
C MET A 229 6.11 -3.25 12.68
N LYS A 230 5.42 -4.11 13.44
CA LYS A 230 5.77 -4.41 14.84
C LYS A 230 7.15 -5.04 14.95
N ALA A 231 7.41 -6.06 14.15
CA ALA A 231 8.69 -6.75 14.12
C ALA A 231 9.83 -5.78 13.79
N TYR A 232 9.62 -4.83 12.88
CA TYR A 232 10.62 -3.81 12.56
C TYR A 232 10.85 -2.82 13.70
N VAL A 233 9.78 -2.30 14.31
CA VAL A 233 9.89 -1.31 15.39
C VAL A 233 10.50 -1.92 16.66
N ASP A 234 10.29 -3.20 16.91
CA ASP A 234 10.89 -3.89 18.07
C ASP A 234 12.41 -4.13 17.92
N MET A 235 12.98 -3.89 16.74
CA MET A 235 14.42 -4.00 16.53
C MET A 235 15.17 -2.80 17.16
N PRO A 236 16.41 -3.00 17.62
CA PRO A 236 17.26 -1.89 18.05
C PRO A 236 17.45 -0.84 16.94
N GLU A 237 17.46 0.44 17.33
CA GLU A 237 17.69 1.57 16.41
C GLU A 237 16.71 1.65 15.23
N SER A 238 15.50 1.14 15.43
CA SER A 238 14.38 1.26 14.50
C SER A 238 13.77 2.68 14.52
N MET A 239 12.79 2.92 13.65
CA MET A 239 12.10 4.20 13.60
C MET A 239 11.17 4.41 14.80
N GLU A 240 10.99 5.67 15.20
CA GLU A 240 9.96 6.06 16.16
C GLU A 240 8.58 6.09 15.47
N ILE A 241 7.56 5.51 16.13
CA ILE A 241 6.20 5.51 15.60
C ILE A 241 5.49 6.86 15.80
N GLY A 242 5.76 7.51 16.93
CA GLY A 242 4.92 8.59 17.46
C GLY A 242 3.67 8.06 18.18
N PRO A 243 2.89 8.94 18.83
CA PRO A 243 1.66 8.55 19.51
C PRO A 243 0.55 8.19 18.50
N PHE A 244 -0.30 7.24 18.87
CA PHE A 244 -1.53 6.88 18.16
C PHE A 244 -2.62 6.54 19.20
N ARG A 245 -3.87 6.38 18.76
CA ARG A 245 -5.04 6.17 19.63
C ARG A 245 -4.82 5.03 20.63
N GLU A 246 -5.03 5.31 21.91
CA GLU A 246 -4.80 4.36 23.02
C GLU A 246 -5.63 3.07 22.87
N GLU A 247 -6.85 3.17 22.34
CA GLU A 247 -7.72 2.01 22.12
C GLU A 247 -7.14 0.97 21.12
N PHE A 248 -6.12 1.35 20.34
CA PHE A 248 -5.43 0.46 19.41
C PHE A 248 -4.19 -0.22 20.01
N GLN A 249 -3.70 0.27 21.16
CA GLN A 249 -2.52 -0.29 21.82
C GLN A 249 -2.64 -1.78 22.12
N PRO A 250 -3.78 -2.30 22.66
CA PRO A 250 -3.89 -3.73 22.94
C PRO A 250 -3.63 -4.60 21.71
N ILE A 251 -4.17 -4.22 20.55
CA ILE A 251 -3.97 -4.94 19.28
C ILE A 251 -2.50 -4.84 18.84
N TRP A 252 -1.91 -3.65 18.91
CA TRP A 252 -0.52 -3.41 18.53
C TRP A 252 0.48 -4.23 19.35
N GLU A 253 0.33 -4.25 20.67
CA GLU A 253 1.22 -4.96 21.59
C GLU A 253 1.15 -6.48 21.41
N ASN A 254 0.00 -7.00 20.99
CA ASN A 254 -0.27 -8.43 20.90
C ASN A 254 -0.17 -9.01 19.49
N VAL A 255 0.02 -8.18 18.45
CA VAL A 255 -0.08 -8.59 17.05
C VAL A 255 0.86 -9.75 16.64
N VAL A 256 2.04 -9.83 17.27
CA VAL A 256 3.07 -10.86 17.01
C VAL A 256 2.96 -12.03 17.98
N SER A 257 2.66 -11.78 19.26
CA SER A 257 2.69 -12.79 20.33
C SER A 257 1.39 -13.58 20.48
N SER A 258 0.26 -13.03 20.02
CA SER A 258 -1.04 -13.66 20.19
C SER A 258 -1.38 -14.67 19.11
N THR A 259 -2.18 -15.67 19.50
CA THR A 259 -2.76 -16.63 18.56
C THR A 259 -3.65 -15.92 17.56
N ALA A 260 -3.91 -16.56 16.41
CA ALA A 260 -4.83 -15.99 15.43
C ALA A 260 -6.27 -15.86 15.94
N GLU A 261 -6.67 -16.70 16.89
CA GLU A 261 -7.98 -16.62 17.54
C GLU A 261 -8.06 -15.42 18.49
N THR A 262 -7.07 -15.25 19.37
CA THR A 262 -6.97 -14.09 20.26
C THR A 262 -6.99 -12.78 19.48
N MET A 263 -6.22 -12.69 18.39
CA MET A 263 -6.22 -11.50 17.54
C MET A 263 -7.58 -11.23 16.89
N ARG A 264 -8.27 -12.27 16.43
CA ARG A 264 -9.64 -12.12 15.90
C ARG A 264 -10.59 -11.60 16.97
N SER A 265 -10.52 -12.12 18.19
CA SER A 265 -11.36 -11.66 19.30
C SER A 265 -11.12 -10.18 19.63
N MET A 266 -9.86 -9.75 19.71
CA MET A 266 -9.52 -8.34 19.98
C MET A 266 -9.99 -7.40 18.86
N VAL A 267 -9.81 -7.79 17.60
CA VAL A 267 -10.30 -7.04 16.44
C VAL A 267 -11.83 -6.99 16.43
N GLN A 268 -12.50 -8.09 16.75
CA GLN A 268 -13.97 -8.14 16.86
C GLN A 268 -14.50 -7.25 17.98
N GLU A 269 -13.85 -7.23 19.15
CA GLU A 269 -14.23 -6.35 20.25
C GLU A 269 -14.11 -4.88 19.87
N LEU A 270 -12.95 -4.47 19.32
CA LEU A 270 -12.74 -3.11 18.85
C LEU A 270 -13.73 -2.74 17.72
N ARG A 271 -13.99 -3.68 16.79
CA ARG A 271 -15.00 -3.50 15.74
C ARG A 271 -16.37 -3.16 16.34
N MET A 272 -16.84 -3.91 17.34
CA MET A 272 -18.15 -3.65 17.97
C MET A 272 -18.19 -2.26 18.61
N GLN A 273 -17.11 -1.85 19.30
CA GLN A 273 -17.01 -0.53 19.91
C GLN A 273 -17.04 0.59 18.85
N LEU A 274 -16.29 0.44 17.75
CA LEU A 274 -16.29 1.42 16.66
C LEU A 274 -17.64 1.51 15.94
N GLN A 275 -18.36 0.38 15.82
CA GLN A 275 -19.70 0.34 15.24
C GLN A 275 -20.73 1.05 16.13
N ASP A 276 -20.68 0.82 17.44
CA ASP A 276 -21.55 1.48 18.42
C ASP A 276 -21.40 3.01 18.38
N ARG A 277 -20.16 3.49 18.16
CA ARG A 277 -19.85 4.92 18.00
C ARG A 277 -20.10 5.47 16.59
N GLY A 278 -20.49 4.63 15.62
CA GLY A 278 -20.68 5.06 14.23
C GLY A 278 -19.39 5.47 13.49
N GLU A 279 -18.22 5.07 13.99
CA GLU A 279 -16.90 5.41 13.42
C GLU A 279 -16.45 4.40 12.35
N LEU A 280 -17.12 3.26 12.26
CA LEU A 280 -16.80 2.19 11.30
C LEU A 280 -17.84 2.13 10.18
N PRO A 281 -17.51 2.58 8.94
CA PRO A 281 -18.40 2.39 7.81
C PRO A 281 -18.55 0.90 7.49
N PRO A 282 -19.63 0.51 6.79
CA PRO A 282 -19.78 -0.88 6.35
C PRO A 282 -18.60 -1.31 5.48
N ALA A 283 -18.29 -2.60 5.52
CA ALA A 283 -17.39 -3.20 4.55
C ALA A 283 -17.92 -2.99 3.14
N LEU A 284 -17.02 -2.77 2.19
CA LEU A 284 -17.36 -2.73 0.78
C LEU A 284 -17.62 -4.18 0.33
N THR A 285 -18.85 -4.66 0.49
CA THR A 285 -19.28 -6.01 0.13
C THR A 285 -19.59 -6.07 -1.37
N ASP A 286 -18.63 -5.71 -2.20
CA ASP A 286 -18.77 -5.86 -3.65
C ASP A 286 -18.44 -7.31 -4.03
N ARG A 287 -19.40 -8.21 -3.72
CA ARG A 287 -19.74 -9.48 -4.41
C ARG A 287 -18.97 -10.76 -4.06
N ASP A 288 -19.62 -11.88 -4.43
CA ASP A 288 -19.39 -13.29 -4.08
C ASP A 288 -17.91 -13.71 -4.17
N CYS A 289 -17.24 -13.65 -3.03
CA CYS A 289 -15.93 -14.23 -2.84
C CYS A 289 -15.98 -15.75 -3.03
N SER A 290 -15.08 -16.30 -3.85
CA SER A 290 -14.94 -17.75 -4.05
C SER A 290 -14.12 -18.46 -2.96
N CYS A 291 -13.82 -17.81 -1.83
CA CYS A 291 -13.19 -18.47 -0.70
C CYS A 291 -14.22 -19.41 -0.04
N PRO A 292 -13.85 -20.66 0.28
CA PRO A 292 -14.78 -21.59 0.92
C PRO A 292 -15.27 -20.99 2.23
N ASP A 293 -16.59 -20.91 2.40
CA ASP A 293 -17.28 -20.45 3.60
C ASP A 293 -16.61 -21.08 4.84
N ARG A 294 -15.83 -20.30 5.58
CA ARG A 294 -15.52 -20.66 6.96
C ARG A 294 -16.70 -20.17 7.77
N LYS A 295 -17.75 -20.99 7.78
CA LYS A 295 -18.85 -20.83 8.74
C LYS A 295 -18.23 -20.63 10.13
N ALA A 296 -18.63 -19.52 10.75
CA ALA A 296 -18.39 -19.24 12.16
C ALA A 296 -18.84 -20.42 13.02
#